data_AF-A0A803L719-F1
#
_entry.id   AF-A0A803L719-F1
#
_cell.length_a   1.000
_cell.length_b   1.000
_cell.length_c   1.000
_cell.angle_alpha   90.00
_cell.angle_beta   90.00
_cell.angle_gamma   90.00
#
_symmetry.space_group_name_H-M   'P 1'
#
loop_
_entity.id
_entity.type
_entity.pdbx_description
1 polymer ?
#
loop_
_entity_poly.entity_id
_entity_poly.type
_entity_poly.pdbx_seq_one_letter_code
_entity_poly.pdbx_strand_id
1 'polypeptide(L)'
;MYDEYQKVEGVDLWRKHYEQMKERERKLAEVNNTLRTEISRRMGGDLEDLTIGDLRSLHQQMDQALDLIRNRKYHVIKNQTGTSKKKVKSLEEIHGNLVMDLETRFRAPGFGIADDDQGNYEAAAVYSDNGAAANLFAMSRHPRHS
;
A
#
# COMPACT_ATOMS: atom_id res chain seq x y z
N MET A 1 -0.96 4.31 54.03
CA MET A 1 -0.35 3.00 54.37
C MET A 1 1.15 2.93 54.07
N TYR A 2 1.63 2.91 52.81
CA TYR A 2 3.08 2.88 52.54
C TYR A 2 3.81 4.18 52.97
N ASP A 3 3.23 5.36 52.72
CA ASP A 3 3.82 6.64 53.15
C ASP A 3 3.82 6.85 54.67
N GLU A 4 2.84 6.28 55.37
CA GLU A 4 2.79 6.28 56.84
C GLU A 4 3.88 5.36 57.42
N TYR A 5 4.12 4.20 56.78
CA TYR A 5 5.21 3.28 57.15
C TYR A 5 6.59 3.93 56.94
N GLN A 6 6.79 4.65 55.84
CA GLN A 6 8.02 5.43 55.60
C GLN A 6 8.23 6.56 56.62
N LYS A 7 7.15 7.23 57.06
CA LYS A 7 7.20 8.28 58.10
C LYS A 7 7.58 7.73 59.48
N VAL A 8 7.10 6.53 59.83
CA VAL A 8 7.33 5.92 61.15
C VAL A 8 8.70 5.23 61.22
N GLU A 9 9.14 4.53 60.16
CA GLU A 9 10.44 3.84 60.15
C GLU A 9 11.60 4.69 59.60
N GLY A 10 11.34 5.82 58.94
CA GLY A 10 12.38 6.70 58.38
C GLY A 10 13.12 6.12 57.17
N VAL A 11 12.63 5.02 56.58
CA VAL A 11 13.26 4.31 55.45
C VAL A 11 12.53 4.62 54.15
N ASP A 12 13.26 5.10 53.14
CA ASP A 12 12.74 5.35 51.79
C ASP A 12 12.73 4.07 50.94
N LEU A 13 11.59 3.36 50.97
CA LEU A 13 11.28 2.18 50.16
C LEU A 13 11.36 2.42 48.63
N TRP A 14 11.21 3.66 48.16
CA TRP A 14 11.13 3.98 46.73
C TRP A 14 12.47 4.35 46.13
N ARG A 15 13.46 4.70 46.95
CA ARG A 15 14.79 5.13 46.49
C ARG A 15 15.39 4.21 45.45
N LYS A 16 15.45 2.90 45.74
CA LYS A 16 16.03 1.89 44.84
C LYS A 16 15.25 1.79 43.52
N HIS A 17 13.92 1.84 43.58
CA HIS A 17 13.08 1.78 42.39
C HIS A 17 13.22 3.04 41.53
N TYR A 18 13.29 4.21 42.17
CA TYR A 18 13.50 5.48 41.50
C TYR A 18 14.89 5.57 40.87
N GLU A 19 15.94 5.13 41.57
CA GLU A 19 17.30 5.04 41.02
C GLU A 19 17.36 4.14 39.79
N GLN A 20 16.72 2.96 39.84
CA GLN A 20 16.66 2.05 38.68
C GLN A 20 15.90 2.67 37.51
N MET A 21 14.79 3.36 37.77
CA MET A 21 14.01 4.04 36.73
C MET A 21 14.80 5.17 36.08
N LYS A 22 15.43 6.03 36.90
CA LYS A 22 16.26 7.15 36.43
C LYS A 22 17.46 6.66 35.62
N GLU A 23 18.07 5.56 36.04
CA GLU A 23 19.17 4.94 35.31
C GLU A 23 18.72 4.39 33.96
N ARG A 24 17.53 3.77 33.90
CA ARG A 24 16.94 3.31 32.64
C ARG A 24 16.64 4.48 31.72
N GLU A 25 16.04 5.54 32.23
CA GLU A 25 15.74 6.76 31.47
C GLU A 25 17.02 7.38 30.88
N ARG A 26 18.07 7.49 31.69
CA ARG A 26 19.39 7.96 31.24
C ARG A 26 19.93 7.15 30.07
N LYS A 27 19.91 5.81 30.18
CA LYS A 27 20.37 4.91 29.11
C LYS A 27 19.55 5.08 27.83
N LEU A 28 18.22 5.21 27.96
CA LEU A 28 17.36 5.42 26.79
C LEU A 28 17.61 6.77 26.12
N ALA A 29 17.82 7.83 26.91
CA ALA A 29 18.15 9.16 26.40
C ALA A 29 19.49 9.15 25.66
N GLU A 30 20.50 8.46 26.19
CA GLU A 30 21.80 8.27 25.55
C GLU A 30 21.68 7.56 24.20
N VAL A 31 20.98 6.41 24.17
CA VAL A 31 20.73 5.67 22.93
C VAL A 31 19.96 6.52 21.92
N ASN A 32 18.94 7.26 22.36
CA ASN A 32 18.15 8.12 21.48
C ASN A 32 19.01 9.23 20.87
N ASN A 33 19.88 9.85 21.67
CA ASN A 33 20.79 10.87 21.19
C ASN A 33 21.77 10.33 20.15
N THR A 34 22.34 9.15 20.39
CA THR A 34 23.20 8.46 19.42
C THR A 34 22.46 8.19 18.12
N LEU A 35 21.24 7.63 18.18
CA LEU A 35 20.43 7.37 16.99
C LEU A 35 20.09 8.64 16.22
N ARG A 36 19.75 9.73 16.91
CA ARG A 36 19.48 11.03 16.27
C ARG A 36 20.71 11.55 15.54
N THR A 37 21.88 11.45 16.18
CA THR A 37 23.15 11.85 15.58
C THR A 37 23.47 11.00 14.36
N GLU A 38 23.28 9.67 14.43
CA GLU A 38 23.47 8.78 13.27
C GLU A 38 22.53 9.11 12.11
N ILE A 39 21.25 9.39 12.39
CA ILE A 39 20.28 9.81 11.38
C ILE A 39 20.72 11.13 10.74
N SER A 40 21.11 12.13 11.55
CA SER A 40 21.59 13.42 11.07
C SER A 40 22.82 13.27 10.16
N ARG A 41 23.81 12.47 10.59
CA ARG A 41 25.00 12.12 9.79
C ARG A 41 24.65 11.48 8.45
N ARG A 42 23.74 10.52 8.44
CA ARG A 42 23.25 9.89 7.20
C ARG A 42 22.49 10.85 6.29
N MET A 43 21.92 11.91 6.85
CA MET A 43 21.27 13.01 6.12
C MET A 43 22.23 14.13 5.72
N GLY A 44 23.51 14.05 6.10
CA GLY A 44 24.55 15.03 5.78
C GLY A 44 24.78 16.13 6.83
N GLY A 45 24.19 16.01 8.03
CA GLY A 45 24.43 16.89 9.18
C GLY A 45 25.42 16.31 10.20
N ASP A 46 25.83 17.09 11.20
CA ASP A 46 26.73 16.67 12.30
C ASP A 46 28.01 15.95 11.81
N LEU A 47 28.62 16.50 10.76
CA LEU A 47 29.79 15.94 10.08
C LEU A 47 31.12 16.52 10.55
N GLU A 48 31.09 17.62 11.31
CA GLU A 48 32.26 18.42 11.67
C GLU A 48 33.28 17.64 12.51
N ASP A 49 32.80 16.71 13.35
CA ASP A 49 33.62 15.94 14.28
C ASP A 49 34.13 14.60 13.71
N LEU A 50 33.79 14.25 12.46
CA LEU A 50 34.20 12.99 11.86
C LEU A 50 35.56 13.09 11.18
N THR A 51 36.37 12.04 11.33
CA THR A 51 37.59 11.91 10.55
C THR A 51 37.27 11.54 9.09
N ILE A 52 38.23 11.74 8.19
CA ILE A 52 38.10 11.30 6.79
C ILE A 52 37.80 9.79 6.69
N GLY A 53 38.38 8.98 7.58
CA GLY A 53 38.12 7.54 7.64
C GLY A 53 36.68 7.22 8.01
N ASP A 54 36.11 7.96 8.97
CA ASP A 54 34.73 7.78 9.38
C ASP A 54 33.75 8.26 8.30
N LEU A 55 34.05 9.39 7.66
CA LEU A 55 33.27 9.89 6.51
C LEU A 55 33.25 8.88 5.36
N ARG A 56 34.41 8.28 5.03
CA ARG A 56 34.49 7.23 4.01
C ARG A 56 33.68 5.99 4.39
N SER A 57 33.73 5.59 5.65
CA SER A 57 32.97 4.44 6.15
C SER A 57 31.46 4.71 6.11
N LEU A 58 31.03 5.91 6.52
CA LEU A 58 29.65 6.36 6.44
C LEU A 58 29.15 6.36 4.99
N HIS A 59 29.94 6.91 4.07
CA HIS A 59 29.62 6.91 2.65
C HIS A 59 29.44 5.48 2.10
N GLN A 60 30.38 4.58 2.40
CA GLN A 60 30.29 3.18 1.97
C GLN A 60 29.05 2.45 2.53
N GLN A 61 28.70 2.69 3.80
CA GLN A 61 27.49 2.12 4.40
C GLN A 61 26.22 2.64 3.72
N MET A 62 26.18 3.94 3.40
CA MET A 62 25.06 4.56 2.70
C MET A 62 24.90 4.03 1.28
N ASP A 63 26.00 3.87 0.54
CA ASP A 63 25.99 3.31 -0.81
C ASP A 63 25.44 1.87 -0.83
N GLN A 64 25.88 1.03 0.11
CA GLN A 64 25.37 -0.33 0.26
C GLN A 64 23.87 -0.34 0.57
N ALA A 65 23.42 0.53 1.49
CA ALA A 65 22.01 0.65 1.82
C ALA A 65 21.17 1.11 0.60
N LEU A 66 21.69 2.05 -0.19
CA LEU A 66 21.04 2.53 -1.40
C LEU A 66 20.89 1.43 -2.45
N ASP A 67 21.91 0.62 -2.65
CA ASP A 67 21.86 -0.52 -3.58
C ASP A 67 20.82 -1.56 -3.15
N LEU A 68 20.76 -1.90 -1.86
CA LEU A 68 19.73 -2.79 -1.32
C LEU A 68 18.32 -2.25 -1.54
N ILE A 69 18.10 -0.96 -1.23
CA ILE A 69 16.79 -0.30 -1.41
C ILE A 69 16.41 -0.28 -2.89
N ARG A 70 17.35 0.08 -3.78
CA ARG A 70 17.14 0.16 -5.22
C ARG A 70 16.77 -1.22 -5.79
N ASN A 71 17.51 -2.26 -5.42
CA ASN A 71 17.22 -3.64 -5.83
C ASN A 71 15.83 -4.09 -5.38
N ARG A 72 15.45 -3.82 -4.14
CA ARG A 72 14.11 -4.14 -3.62
C ARG A 72 13.02 -3.40 -4.38
N LYS A 73 13.20 -2.10 -4.65
CA LYS A 73 12.24 -1.29 -5.42
C LYS A 73 12.07 -1.83 -6.83
N TYR A 74 13.17 -2.12 -7.54
CA TYR A 74 13.11 -2.70 -8.88
C TYR A 74 12.43 -4.07 -8.88
N HIS A 75 12.67 -4.90 -7.88
CA HIS A 75 11.98 -6.19 -7.77
C HIS A 75 10.47 -6.02 -7.62
N VAL A 76 10.02 -5.11 -6.76
CA VAL A 76 8.59 -4.80 -6.59
C VAL A 76 7.97 -4.29 -7.90
N ILE A 77 8.61 -3.32 -8.56
CA ILE A 77 8.14 -2.75 -9.84
C ILE A 77 8.04 -3.84 -10.91
N LYS A 78 9.06 -4.70 -11.01
CA LYS A 78 9.09 -5.82 -11.95
C LYS A 78 7.92 -6.78 -11.71
N ASN A 79 7.67 -7.15 -10.47
CA ASN A 79 6.60 -8.08 -10.12
C ASN A 79 5.21 -7.49 -10.39
N GLN A 80 5.00 -6.22 -10.01
CA GLN A 80 3.75 -5.51 -10.26
C GLN A 80 3.49 -5.38 -11.76
N THR A 81 4.49 -4.94 -12.53
CA THR A 81 4.39 -4.82 -14.00
C THR A 81 4.12 -6.17 -14.64
N GLY A 82 4.82 -7.22 -14.21
CA GLY A 82 4.59 -8.59 -14.69
C GLY A 82 3.18 -9.08 -14.41
N THR A 83 2.62 -8.76 -13.25
CA THR A 83 1.26 -9.11 -12.87
C THR A 83 0.24 -8.38 -13.72
N SER A 84 0.39 -7.07 -13.90
CA SER A 84 -0.48 -6.25 -14.76
C SER A 84 -0.43 -6.72 -16.21
N LYS A 85 0.76 -7.04 -16.75
CA LYS A 85 0.91 -7.58 -18.11
C LYS A 85 0.17 -8.90 -18.29
N LYS A 86 0.23 -9.82 -17.32
CA LYS A 86 -0.52 -11.08 -17.35
C LYS A 86 -2.03 -10.85 -17.34
N LYS A 87 -2.51 -9.90 -16.53
CA LYS A 87 -3.94 -9.52 -16.50
C LYS A 87 -4.42 -8.98 -17.84
N VAL A 88 -3.65 -8.08 -18.45
CA VAL A 88 -3.98 -7.52 -19.77
C VAL A 88 -4.09 -8.62 -20.81
N LYS A 89 -3.08 -9.50 -20.90
CA LYS A 89 -3.12 -10.63 -21.84
C LYS A 89 -4.33 -11.55 -21.63
N SER A 90 -4.62 -11.90 -20.38
CA SER A 90 -5.79 -12.74 -20.07
C SER A 90 -7.10 -12.06 -20.48
N LEU A 91 -7.23 -10.74 -20.31
CA LEU A 91 -8.41 -10.00 -20.76
C LEU A 91 -8.49 -9.90 -22.29
N GLU A 92 -7.36 -9.69 -22.97
CA GLU A 92 -7.28 -9.70 -24.43
C GLU A 92 -7.71 -11.07 -25.01
N GLU A 93 -7.25 -12.16 -24.40
CA GLU A 93 -7.64 -13.53 -24.78
C GLU A 93 -9.14 -13.77 -24.57
N ILE A 94 -9.68 -13.39 -23.40
CA ILE A 94 -11.12 -13.50 -23.11
C ILE A 94 -11.93 -12.67 -24.11
N HIS A 95 -11.50 -11.44 -24.40
CA HIS A 95 -12.17 -10.57 -25.36
C HIS A 95 -12.17 -11.17 -26.77
N GLY A 96 -11.03 -11.67 -27.25
CA GLY A 96 -10.92 -12.33 -28.55
C GLY A 96 -11.84 -13.55 -28.67
N ASN A 97 -11.89 -14.39 -27.63
CA ASN A 97 -12.78 -15.55 -27.58
C ASN A 97 -14.26 -15.13 -27.63
N LEU A 98 -14.65 -14.11 -26.87
CA LEU A 98 -16.03 -13.59 -26.86
C LEU A 98 -16.43 -13.04 -28.23
N VAL A 99 -15.56 -12.27 -28.89
CA VAL A 99 -15.82 -11.74 -30.24
C VAL A 99 -16.01 -12.88 -31.24
N MET A 100 -15.13 -13.89 -31.22
CA MET A 100 -15.23 -15.06 -32.09
C MET A 100 -16.52 -15.86 -31.85
N ASP A 101 -16.93 -16.05 -30.59
CA ASP A 101 -18.18 -16.74 -30.23
C ASP A 101 -19.41 -15.98 -30.73
N LEU A 102 -19.40 -14.65 -30.63
CA LEU A 102 -20.46 -13.80 -31.17
C LEU A 102 -20.51 -13.91 -32.70
N GLU A 103 -19.38 -13.73 -33.39
CA GLU A 103 -19.31 -13.87 -34.85
C GLU A 103 -19.80 -15.24 -35.32
N THR A 104 -19.43 -16.32 -34.62
CA THR A 104 -19.86 -17.68 -34.95
C THR A 104 -21.38 -17.85 -34.77
N ARG A 105 -21.94 -17.30 -33.69
CA ARG A 105 -23.39 -17.36 -33.42
C ARG A 105 -24.22 -16.53 -34.39
N PHE A 106 -23.76 -15.32 -34.75
CA PHE A 106 -24.47 -14.43 -35.67
C PHE A 106 -24.26 -14.77 -37.15
N ARG A 107 -23.20 -15.51 -37.49
CA ARG A 107 -22.96 -16.05 -38.85
C ARG A 107 -23.61 -17.42 -39.07
N ALA A 108 -24.10 -18.07 -38.02
CA ALA A 108 -24.81 -19.35 -38.13
C ALA A 108 -26.13 -19.18 -38.91
N PRO A 109 -26.53 -20.14 -39.77
CA PRO A 109 -27.68 -19.98 -40.69
C PRO A 109 -29.06 -19.75 -40.04
N GLY A 110 -29.15 -19.80 -38.71
CA GLY A 110 -30.39 -19.61 -37.95
C GLY A 110 -30.65 -18.19 -37.45
N PHE A 111 -29.74 -17.24 -37.69
CA PHE A 111 -29.89 -15.81 -37.39
C PHE A 111 -29.89 -14.97 -38.66
N GLY A 112 -30.59 -15.44 -39.70
CA GLY A 112 -31.05 -14.52 -40.73
C GLY A 112 -31.97 -13.50 -40.08
N ILE A 113 -31.70 -12.21 -40.29
CA ILE A 113 -32.71 -11.17 -40.09
C ILE A 113 -33.87 -11.60 -40.99
N ALA A 114 -34.89 -12.21 -40.40
CA ALA A 114 -36.17 -12.31 -41.06
C ALA A 114 -36.64 -10.86 -41.20
N ASP A 115 -36.83 -10.42 -42.44
CA ASP A 115 -37.50 -9.17 -42.80
C ASP A 115 -39.00 -9.20 -42.41
N ASP A 116 -39.32 -9.65 -41.18
CA ASP A 116 -40.67 -9.76 -40.65
C ASP A 116 -40.75 -9.00 -39.32
N ASP A 117 -40.91 -7.69 -39.43
CA ASP A 117 -42.02 -6.93 -38.85
C ASP A 117 -41.63 -5.45 -38.82
N GLN A 118 -41.95 -4.76 -39.90
CA GLN A 118 -42.07 -3.31 -39.92
C GLN A 118 -43.36 -2.93 -39.16
N GLY A 119 -43.33 -3.12 -37.84
CA GLY A 119 -44.49 -2.95 -36.98
C GLY A 119 -44.08 -2.54 -35.58
N ASN A 120 -44.15 -1.24 -35.31
CA ASN A 120 -44.36 -0.68 -33.97
C ASN A 120 -43.15 -0.52 -33.01
N TYR A 121 -41.97 -0.14 -33.52
CA TYR A 121 -40.84 0.29 -32.67
C TYR A 121 -40.96 1.74 -32.15
N GLU A 122 -41.95 2.52 -32.58
CA GLU A 122 -42.16 3.90 -32.09
C GLU A 122 -42.70 3.97 -30.66
N ALA A 123 -43.36 2.92 -30.15
CA ALA A 123 -43.97 2.95 -28.82
C ALA A 123 -42.96 2.93 -27.66
N ALA A 124 -41.77 2.34 -27.86
CA ALA A 124 -40.74 2.27 -26.83
C ALA A 124 -39.90 3.56 -26.72
N ALA A 125 -39.80 4.33 -27.80
CA ALA A 125 -39.08 5.61 -27.81
C ALA A 125 -39.80 6.67 -26.95
N VAL A 126 -41.13 6.62 -26.88
CA VAL A 126 -41.95 7.53 -26.06
C VAL A 126 -41.69 7.33 -24.55
N TYR A 127 -41.34 6.11 -24.12
CA TYR A 127 -41.02 5.84 -22.71
C TYR A 127 -39.59 6.25 -22.31
N SER A 128 -38.67 6.44 -23.27
CA SER A 128 -37.31 6.93 -22.98
C SER A 128 -37.26 8.43 -22.70
N ASP A 129 -38.22 9.20 -23.20
CA ASP A 129 -38.25 10.66 -23.01
C ASP A 129 -38.58 11.06 -21.56
N ASN A 130 -39.05 10.11 -20.74
CA ASN A 130 -39.41 10.34 -19.34
C ASN A 130 -38.31 9.95 -18.33
N GLY A 131 -37.05 9.84 -18.76
CA GLY A 131 -35.87 9.78 -17.88
C GLY A 131 -35.65 8.48 -17.09
N ALA A 132 -36.42 7.41 -17.37
CA ALA A 132 -36.40 6.18 -16.57
C ALA A 132 -35.31 5.16 -16.94
N ALA A 133 -34.55 5.37 -18.02
CA ALA A 133 -33.55 4.41 -18.51
C ALA A 133 -32.13 4.59 -17.93
N ALA A 134 -31.90 5.58 -17.06
CA ALA A 134 -30.57 5.87 -16.53
C ALA A 134 -30.04 4.86 -15.48
N ASN A 135 -30.85 3.89 -15.03
CA ASN A 135 -30.51 3.05 -13.87
C ASN A 135 -30.20 1.57 -14.19
N LEU A 136 -30.05 1.18 -15.46
CA LEU A 136 -29.87 -0.24 -15.82
C LEU A 136 -28.44 -0.79 -15.61
N PHE A 137 -27.47 0.02 -15.19
CA PHE A 137 -26.11 -0.45 -14.92
C PHE A 137 -25.57 0.03 -13.58
N ALA A 138 -26.10 -0.51 -12.48
CA ALA A 138 -25.44 -0.45 -11.17
C ALA A 138 -24.80 -1.81 -10.86
N MET A 139 -23.51 -1.96 -11.17
CA MET A 139 -22.73 -3.13 -10.73
C MET A 139 -22.54 -3.09 -9.21
N SER A 140 -23.20 -3.99 -8.49
CA SER A 140 -23.05 -4.16 -7.05
C SER A 140 -21.62 -4.65 -6.70
N ARG A 141 -20.75 -3.73 -6.29
CA ARG A 141 -19.44 -4.07 -5.71
C ARG A 141 -19.65 -4.66 -4.30
N HIS A 142 -19.44 -5.97 -4.13
CA HIS A 142 -19.40 -6.59 -2.81
C HIS A 142 -18.14 -6.18 -2.02
N PRO A 143 -18.25 -5.82 -0.72
CA PRO A 143 -17.10 -5.66 0.17
C PRO A 143 -16.57 -7.04 0.59
N ARG A 144 -15.25 -7.24 0.51
CA ARG A 144 -14.57 -8.41 1.10
C ARG A 144 -14.28 -8.11 2.57
N HIS A 145 -14.82 -8.91 3.46
CA HIS A 145 -14.48 -8.87 4.89
C HIS A 145 -13.08 -9.43 5.11
N SER A 146 -12.32 -8.79 6.00
CA SER A 146 -11.06 -9.29 6.56
C SER A 146 -11.32 -10.28 7.68
#